data_AF-A0A1T2XJU7-F1
#
_entry.id   AF-A0A1T2XJU7-F1
#
_cell.length_a   1.000
_cell.length_b   1.000
_cell.length_c   1.000
_cell.angle_alpha   90.00
_cell.angle_beta   90.00
_cell.angle_gamma   90.00
#
_symmetry.space_group_name_H-M   'P 1'
#
loop_
_entity.id
_entity.type
_entity.pdbx_description
1 polymer ?
#
loop_
_entity_poly.entity_id
_entity_poly.type
_entity_poly.pdbx_seq_one_letter_code
_entity_poly.pdbx_strand_id
1 'polypeptide(L)'
;MFSAQFDLWWPMHEIGRDRDIYKSLNHPVAGQLDIEHTTFLLSENVNLKMYINTPLTGTGTEQKVKQLLDSSSLIGTGHYIQ
;
A
#
# COMPACT_ATOMS: atom_id res chain seq x y z
N MET A 1 -19.47 -11.12 -9.87
CA MET A 1 -20.29 -9.91 -9.76
C MET A 1 -19.40 -8.84 -9.15
N PHE A 2 -19.18 -7.72 -9.83
CA PHE A 2 -18.34 -6.64 -9.33
C PHE A 2 -19.14 -5.79 -8.32
N SER A 3 -18.46 -4.94 -7.54
CA SER A 3 -19.15 -4.05 -6.60
C SER A 3 -19.86 -2.93 -7.36
N ALA A 4 -20.94 -2.38 -6.78
CA ALA A 4 -21.65 -1.24 -7.37
C ALA A 4 -20.73 -0.03 -7.61
N GLN A 5 -19.74 0.16 -6.73
CA GLN A 5 -18.71 1.19 -6.88
C GLN A 5 -17.80 0.92 -8.07
N PHE A 6 -17.45 -0.34 -8.34
CA PHE A 6 -16.65 -0.71 -9.49
C PHE A 6 -17.40 -0.42 -10.80
N ASP A 7 -18.67 -0.82 -10.90
CA ASP A 7 -19.50 -0.58 -12.08
C ASP A 7 -19.68 0.90 -12.39
N LEU A 8 -19.73 1.74 -11.34
CA LEU A 8 -19.80 3.19 -11.47
C LEU A 8 -18.49 3.79 -12.00
N TRP A 9 -17.34 3.34 -11.50
CA TRP A 9 -16.04 3.94 -11.81
C TRP A 9 -15.40 3.39 -13.09
N TRP A 10 -15.69 2.14 -13.45
CA TRP A 10 -15.07 1.46 -14.58
C TRP A 10 -15.24 2.20 -15.92
N PRO A 11 -16.42 2.76 -16.27
CA PRO A 11 -16.57 3.50 -17.53
C PRO A 11 -15.76 4.80 -17.59
N MET A 12 -15.36 5.36 -16.43
CA MET A 12 -14.59 6.60 -16.33
C MET A 12 -13.07 6.36 -16.31
N HIS A 13 -12.62 5.10 -16.20
CA HIS A 13 -11.19 4.82 -16.15
C HIS A 13 -10.56 5.01 -17.54
N GLU A 14 -9.58 5.90 -17.64
CA GLU A 14 -8.67 5.91 -18.78
C GLU A 14 -7.57 4.86 -18.49
N ILE A 15 -7.37 3.91 -19.40
CA ILE A 15 -6.23 2.97 -19.32
C ILE A 15 -4.95 3.73 -19.71
N GLY A 16 -4.49 4.61 -18.81
CA GLY A 16 -3.17 5.21 -18.88
C GLY A 16 -2.10 4.20 -18.46
N ARG A 17 -0.85 4.44 -18.89
CA ARG A 17 0.30 3.76 -18.26
C ARG A 17 0.32 4.14 -16.78
N ASP A 18 0.66 3.22 -15.89
CA ASP A 18 0.85 3.47 -14.45
C ASP A 18 1.72 4.73 -14.27
N ARG A 19 1.08 5.85 -13.87
CA ARG A 19 1.73 7.17 -13.74
C ARG A 19 2.05 7.51 -12.29
N ASP A 20 1.41 6.86 -11.34
CA ASP A 20 1.50 7.26 -9.93
C ASP A 20 2.61 6.49 -9.22
N ILE A 21 3.84 6.92 -9.51
CA ILE A 21 5.04 6.57 -8.75
C ILE A 21 4.97 7.20 -7.35
N TYR A 22 4.22 8.31 -7.16
CA TYR A 22 4.08 8.95 -5.85
C TYR A 22 2.61 9.00 -5.44
N LYS A 23 2.32 8.56 -4.21
CA LYS A 23 0.99 8.49 -3.62
C LYS A 23 0.98 9.25 -2.31
N SER A 24 0.05 10.18 -2.18
CA SER A 24 -0.30 10.79 -0.90
C SER A 24 -1.66 10.24 -0.48
N LEU A 25 -1.72 9.64 0.70
CA LEU A 25 -2.95 9.06 1.24
C LEU A 25 -3.18 9.51 2.68
N ASN A 26 -4.44 9.72 3.04
CA ASN A 26 -4.82 10.08 4.40
C ASN A 26 -5.23 8.82 5.16
N HIS A 27 -4.30 8.28 5.95
CA HIS A 27 -4.56 7.13 6.81
C HIS A 27 -5.44 7.57 8.00
N PRO A 28 -6.50 6.82 8.35
CA PRO A 28 -7.46 7.24 9.38
C PRO A 28 -6.84 7.48 10.76
N VAL A 29 -5.73 6.81 11.08
CA VAL A 29 -5.05 6.92 12.37
C VAL A 29 -3.76 7.75 12.30
N ALA A 30 -3.00 7.61 11.20
CA ALA A 30 -1.65 8.19 11.10
C ALA A 30 -1.62 9.52 10.34
N GLY A 31 -2.77 9.95 9.82
CA GLY A 31 -2.88 11.12 8.95
C GLY A 31 -2.23 10.88 7.60
N GLN A 32 -1.74 11.96 6.98
CA GLN A 32 -1.11 11.90 5.66
C GLN A 32 0.15 11.02 5.66
N LEU A 33 0.23 10.12 4.67
CA LEU A 33 1.36 9.27 4.34
C LEU A 33 1.73 9.50 2.88
N ASP A 34 3.00 9.79 2.64
CA ASP A 34 3.55 10.07 1.31
C ASP A 34 4.54 8.95 0.94
N ILE A 35 4.21 8.25 -0.15
CA ILE A 35 4.81 6.98 -0.52
C ILE A 35 5.22 7.01 -1.98
N GLU A 36 6.44 6.59 -2.27
CA GLU A 36 6.84 6.17 -3.60
C GLU A 36 6.43 4.70 -3.83
N HIS A 37 5.73 4.43 -4.91
CA HIS A 37 5.21 3.12 -5.30
C HIS A 37 5.96 2.60 -6.53
N THR A 38 6.62 1.45 -6.36
CA THR A 38 7.40 0.82 -7.43
C THR A 38 6.89 -0.60 -7.69
N THR A 39 6.61 -0.89 -8.95
CA THR A 39 6.14 -2.21 -9.41
C THR A 39 7.27 -2.95 -10.12
N PHE A 40 7.53 -4.18 -9.71
CA PHE A 40 8.46 -5.10 -10.36
C PHE A 40 7.70 -6.31 -10.90
N LEU A 41 7.90 -6.61 -12.19
CA LEU A 41 7.49 -7.88 -12.78
C LEU A 41 8.59 -8.91 -12.48
N LEU A 42 8.23 -10.06 -11.91
CA LEU A 42 9.21 -11.10 -11.62
C LEU A 42 9.49 -11.92 -12.88
N SER A 43 10.75 -11.98 -13.30
CA SER A 43 11.18 -12.70 -14.51
C SER A 43 10.82 -14.19 -14.46
N GLU A 44 10.97 -14.79 -13.28
CA GLU A 44 10.77 -16.23 -13.06
C GLU A 44 9.29 -16.63 -13.00
N ASN A 45 8.38 -15.67 -12.80
CA ASN A 45 6.94 -15.95 -12.77
C ASN A 45 6.13 -14.73 -13.19
N VAL A 46 5.67 -14.75 -14.45
CA VAL A 46 4.85 -13.69 -15.06
C VAL A 46 3.50 -13.48 -14.37
N ASN A 47 3.06 -14.42 -13.53
CA ASN A 47 1.83 -14.30 -12.74
C ASN A 47 2.07 -13.60 -11.39
N LEU A 48 3.31 -13.24 -11.07
CA LEU A 48 3.66 -12.53 -9.84
C LEU A 48 4.17 -11.11 -10.15
N LYS A 49 3.68 -10.16 -9.36
CA LYS A 49 4.14 -8.78 -9.32
C LYS A 49 4.54 -8.45 -7.90
N MET A 50 5.66 -7.77 -7.74
CA MET A 50 6.10 -7.22 -6.46
C MET A 50 5.82 -5.72 -6.44
N TYR A 51 5.28 -5.24 -5.33
CA TYR A 51 5.08 -3.82 -5.08
C TYR A 51 5.95 -3.40 -3.90
N ILE A 52 6.73 -2.33 -4.09
CA ILE A 52 7.51 -1.69 -3.02
C ILE A 52 6.88 -0.33 -2.76
N ASN A 53 6.57 -0.07 -1.48
CA ASN A 53 6.06 1.21 -1.01
C ASN A 53 7.12 1.84 -0.12
N THR A 54 7.87 2.80 -0.67
CA THR A 54 8.96 3.49 0.02
C THR A 54 8.43 4.79 0.63
N PRO A 55 8.56 5.01 1.95
CA PRO A 55 8.23 6.30 2.56
C PRO A 55 9.05 7.43 1.94
N LEU A 56 8.41 8.54 1.55
CA LEU A 56 9.11 9.69 1.01
C LEU A 56 9.91 10.40 2.11
N THR A 57 11.21 10.62 1.88
CA THR A 57 12.11 11.29 2.84
C THR A 57 11.60 12.69 3.20
N GLY A 58 11.68 13.05 4.49
CA GLY A 58 11.28 14.37 4.99
C GLY A 58 9.78 14.54 5.29
N THR A 59 8.93 13.56 4.95
CA THR A 59 7.47 13.63 5.20
C THR A 59 7.05 13.05 6.56
N GLY A 60 7.98 12.42 7.29
CA GLY A 60 7.69 11.71 8.53
C GLY A 60 6.93 10.38 8.33
N THR A 61 6.65 9.99 7.08
CA THR A 61 5.92 8.76 6.74
C THR A 61 6.58 7.50 7.30
N GLU A 62 7.92 7.44 7.30
CA GLU A 62 8.65 6.29 7.84
C GLU A 62 8.32 6.05 9.33
N GLN A 63 8.37 7.10 10.15
CA GLN A 63 8.08 7.00 11.58
C GLN A 63 6.62 6.59 11.83
N LYS A 64 5.68 7.17 11.08
CA LYS A 64 4.26 6.84 11.18
C LYS A 64 3.98 5.38 10.82
N VAL A 65 4.62 4.87 9.76
CA VAL A 65 4.49 3.46 9.36
C VAL A 65 5.05 2.54 10.45
N LYS A 66 6.22 2.86 11.04
CA LYS A 66 6.77 2.09 12.17
C LYS A 66 5.80 2.06 13.35
N GLN A 67 5.24 3.20 13.73
CA GLN A 67 4.24 3.28 14.80
C GLN A 67 2.99 2.43 14.53
N LEU A 68 2.51 2.39 13.28
CA LEU A 68 1.38 1.55 12.88
C LEU A 68 1.71 0.05 13.01
N LEU A 69 2.92 -0.35 12.61
CA LEU A 69 3.38 -1.74 12.72
C LEU A 69 3.54 -2.16 14.18
N ASP A 70 4.13 -1.30 15.01
CA ASP A 70 4.30 -1.54 16.44
C ASP A 70 2.93 -1.67 17.14
N SER A 71 1.99 -0.77 16.80
CA SER A 71 0.61 -0.82 17.32
C SER A 71 -0.16 -2.07 16.87
N SER A 72 0.16 -2.62 15.70
CA SER A 72 -0.45 -3.83 15.17
C SER A 72 0.15 -5.10 15.79
N SER A 73 1.42 -5.06 16.21
CA SER A 73 2.13 -6.20 16.81
C SER A 73 1.61 -6.58 18.20
N LEU A 74 0.94 -5.66 18.91
CA LEU A 74 0.28 -5.94 20.19
C LEU A 74 -0.99 -6.81 20.07
N ILE A 75 -1.39 -7.18 18.84
CA ILE A 75 -2.56 -8.04 18.57
C ILE A 75 -2.12 -9.51 18.29
N GLY A 76 -0.82 -9.82 18.38
CA GLY A 76 -0.25 -11.10 17.91
C GLY A 76 0.70 -11.82 18.87
N THR A 77 0.49 -11.81 20.19
CA THR A 77 1.19 -12.78 21.07
C THR A 77 0.48 -14.12 21.03
N GLY A 78 0.70 -14.88 19.95
CA GLY A 78 0.42 -16.30 19.90
C GLY A 78 1.39 -17.04 20.83
N HIS A 79 0.87 -17.51 21.96
CA HIS A 79 1.52 -18.49 22.82
C HIS A 79 1.87 -19.75 21.99
N TYR A 80 3.15 -19.95 21.69
CA TYR A 80 3.67 -21.27 21.38
C TYR A 80 4.24 -21.85 22.69
N ILE A 81 3.43 -22.63 23.38
CA ILE A 81 3.92 -23.58 24.38
C ILE A 81 4.49 -24.79 23.66
N GLN A 82 5.64 -25.21 24.18
CA GLN A 82 6.49 -26.32 23.78
C GLN A 82 5.79 -27.68 23.91
#